data_AF-A0A5D2ZK72-F1
#
_entry.id   AF-A0A5D2ZK72-F1
#
_cell.length_a   1.000
_cell.length_b   1.000
_cell.length_c   1.000
_cell.angle_alpha   90.00
_cell.angle_beta   90.00
_cell.angle_gamma   90.00
#
_symmetry.space_group_name_H-M   'P 1'
#
loop_
_entity.id
_entity.type
_entity.pdbx_description
1 polymer ?
#
loop_
_entity_poly.entity_id
_entity_poly.type
_entity_poly.pdbx_seq_one_letter_code
_entity_poly.pdbx_strand_id
1 'polypeptide(L)'
;MAPRADTQSAGAVAAADASSQFSMDPLFHILKVVPYSFLRAPRLRLKIPSVSLPSAMTVFSLVLLTYFMVVSGFVYDVIVEPPGIGSTQDPATGAVRPVVFLPGRVNGQYIIEGLSSGFMFVLGGIGIVLLDLALDKNRARSVKVSYAIAGISSVVIAYVMTTLFIRIKIPGYLR
;
A
#
# COMPACT_ATOMS: atom_id res chain seq x y z
N MET A 1 15.31 12.00 -31.20
CA MET A 1 15.97 11.57 -32.45
C MET A 1 15.28 10.29 -32.90
N ALA A 2 14.41 10.38 -33.91
CA ALA A 2 13.75 9.25 -34.53
C ALA A 2 14.44 9.00 -35.88
N PRO A 3 14.89 7.77 -36.20
CA PRO A 3 15.47 7.49 -37.50
C PRO A 3 14.39 7.17 -38.53
N ARG A 4 14.64 7.65 -39.75
CA ARG A 4 13.85 7.46 -40.97
C ARG A 4 13.93 6.01 -41.46
N ALA A 5 12.86 5.52 -42.09
CA ALA A 5 12.81 4.23 -42.75
C ALA A 5 13.24 4.36 -44.22
N ASP A 6 14.24 3.57 -44.62
CA ASP A 6 14.73 3.47 -46.00
C ASP A 6 13.99 2.37 -46.79
N THR A 7 13.72 2.72 -48.05
CA THR A 7 12.83 2.08 -49.04
C THR A 7 13.51 0.96 -49.84
N GLN A 8 13.94 -0.14 -49.21
CA GLN A 8 14.59 -1.23 -49.95
C GLN A 8 14.16 -2.68 -49.64
N SER A 9 13.13 -2.93 -48.81
CA SER A 9 12.65 -4.30 -48.53
C SER A 9 11.39 -4.73 -49.30
N ALA A 10 10.82 -3.86 -50.15
CA ALA A 10 9.57 -4.16 -50.87
C ALA A 10 9.74 -5.03 -52.14
N GLY A 11 10.97 -5.33 -52.55
CA GLY A 11 11.24 -5.99 -53.84
C GLY A 11 11.29 -7.52 -53.83
N ALA A 12 11.44 -8.18 -52.67
CA ALA A 12 11.72 -9.62 -52.62
C ALA A 12 10.50 -10.50 -52.25
N VAL A 13 9.41 -9.92 -51.75
CA VAL A 13 8.20 -10.68 -51.37
C VAL A 13 7.17 -10.76 -52.51
N ALA A 14 7.32 -9.93 -53.54
CA ALA A 14 6.38 -9.82 -54.65
C ALA A 14 6.50 -10.92 -55.73
N ALA A 15 7.48 -11.82 -55.65
CA ALA A 15 7.73 -12.83 -56.69
C ALA A 15 7.25 -14.25 -56.32
N ALA A 16 6.85 -14.51 -55.08
CA ALA A 16 6.41 -15.85 -54.64
C ALA A 16 4.88 -16.04 -54.63
N ASP A 17 4.10 -14.96 -54.77
CA ASP A 17 2.63 -15.01 -54.71
C ASP A 17 1.95 -15.05 -56.09
N ALA A 18 2.73 -15.15 -57.17
CA ALA A 18 2.23 -15.12 -58.54
C ALA A 18 1.89 -16.50 -59.13
N SER A 19 1.99 -17.59 -58.36
CA SER A 19 1.79 -18.96 -58.87
C SER A 19 0.73 -19.80 -58.15
N SER A 20 -0.14 -19.21 -57.32
CA SER A 20 -1.28 -19.91 -56.70
C SER A 20 -2.64 -19.35 -57.12
N GLN A 21 -2.71 -18.79 -58.33
CA GLN A 21 -3.97 -18.66 -59.06
C GLN A 21 -4.24 -19.99 -59.77
N PHE A 22 -5.48 -20.51 -59.67
CA PHE A 22 -6.00 -21.77 -60.24
C PHE A 22 -5.88 -23.05 -59.39
N SER A 23 -6.58 -23.10 -58.26
CA SER A 23 -7.55 -24.17 -57.96
C SER A 23 -8.25 -23.87 -56.64
N MET A 24 -9.22 -22.97 -56.67
CA MET A 24 -10.23 -22.90 -55.63
C MET A 24 -11.42 -23.69 -56.16
N ASP A 25 -11.55 -24.96 -55.77
CA ASP A 25 -12.68 -25.79 -56.18
C ASP A 25 -13.99 -25.04 -55.84
N PRO A 26 -14.83 -24.71 -56.83
CA PRO A 26 -16.02 -23.89 -56.61
C PRO A 26 -17.00 -24.60 -55.66
N LEU A 27 -17.01 -25.94 -55.69
CA LEU A 27 -17.74 -26.79 -54.77
C LEU A 27 -17.27 -26.64 -53.31
N PHE A 28 -15.96 -26.51 -53.08
CA PHE A 28 -15.40 -26.39 -51.73
C PHE A 28 -15.71 -25.02 -51.10
N HIS A 29 -15.72 -23.95 -51.90
CA HIS A 29 -16.09 -22.62 -51.45
C HIS A 29 -17.60 -22.53 -51.14
N ILE A 30 -18.44 -23.21 -51.92
CA ILE A 30 -19.88 -23.33 -51.66
C ILE A 30 -20.11 -24.10 -50.35
N LEU A 31 -19.42 -25.23 -50.14
CA LEU A 31 -19.53 -26.03 -48.92
C LEU A 31 -19.05 -25.30 -47.65
N LYS A 32 -18.14 -24.33 -47.79
CA LYS A 32 -17.65 -23.49 -46.69
C LYS A 32 -18.48 -22.23 -46.42
N VAL A 33 -19.22 -21.74 -47.41
CA VAL A 33 -19.97 -20.48 -47.27
C VAL A 33 -21.45 -20.73 -47.02
N VAL A 34 -22.06 -21.71 -47.68
CA VAL A 34 -23.49 -22.00 -47.54
C VAL A 34 -23.90 -22.37 -46.11
N PRO A 35 -23.19 -23.26 -45.37
CA PRO A 35 -23.57 -23.59 -44.00
C PRO A 35 -23.19 -22.52 -42.97
N TYR A 36 -22.38 -21.52 -43.33
CA TYR A 36 -22.02 -20.42 -42.42
C TYR A 36 -22.71 -19.09 -42.79
N SER A 37 -23.38 -19.03 -43.94
CA SER A 37 -24.15 -17.87 -44.40
C SER A 37 -25.38 -17.59 -43.53
N PHE A 38 -25.99 -18.65 -42.96
CA PHE A 38 -27.07 -18.50 -41.99
C PHE A 38 -26.58 -18.15 -40.57
N LEU A 39 -25.29 -18.37 -40.28
CA LEU A 39 -24.68 -18.07 -38.98
C LEU A 39 -24.26 -16.61 -38.95
N ARG A 40 -25.20 -15.72 -38.66
CA ARG A 40 -24.90 -14.32 -38.40
C ARG A 40 -24.13 -14.24 -37.07
N ALA A 41 -22.85 -13.84 -37.13
CA ALA A 41 -22.04 -13.66 -35.92
C ALA A 41 -22.81 -12.76 -34.92
N PRO A 42 -23.14 -13.27 -33.72
CA PRO A 42 -23.94 -12.51 -32.77
C PRO A 42 -23.19 -11.23 -32.41
N ARG A 43 -23.92 -10.10 -32.33
CA ARG A 43 -23.37 -8.83 -31.84
C ARG A 43 -23.08 -8.97 -30.35
N LEU A 44 -21.93 -9.57 -30.02
CA LEU A 44 -21.45 -9.76 -28.67
C LEU A 44 -21.06 -8.40 -28.09
N ARG A 45 -22.00 -7.74 -27.40
CA ARG A 45 -21.71 -6.63 -26.50
C ARG A 45 -21.10 -7.19 -25.22
N LEU A 46 -19.86 -7.70 -25.33
CA LEU A 46 -19.09 -8.13 -24.17
C LEU A 46 -18.80 -6.90 -23.31
N LYS A 47 -19.49 -6.83 -22.16
CA LYS A 47 -19.21 -5.86 -21.12
C LYS A 47 -17.88 -6.28 -20.50
N ILE A 48 -16.80 -5.60 -20.88
CA ILE A 48 -15.49 -5.81 -20.25
C ILE A 48 -15.68 -5.53 -18.76
N PRO A 49 -15.27 -6.44 -17.85
CA PRO A 49 -15.36 -6.17 -16.43
C PRO A 49 -14.46 -4.96 -16.11
N SER A 50 -15.07 -3.79 -15.95
CA SER A 50 -14.36 -2.60 -15.49
C SER A 50 -14.22 -2.72 -13.98
N VAL A 51 -13.01 -2.98 -13.51
CA VAL A 51 -12.69 -2.86 -12.09
C VAL A 51 -12.84 -1.39 -11.72
N SER A 52 -13.81 -1.08 -10.86
CA SER A 52 -13.97 0.27 -10.33
C SER A 52 -12.74 0.63 -9.49
N LEU A 53 -12.13 1.78 -9.77
CA LEU A 53 -11.03 2.30 -8.97
C LEU A 53 -11.50 2.52 -7.52
N PRO A 54 -10.67 2.20 -6.51
CA PRO A 54 -11.01 2.43 -5.12
C PRO A 54 -11.16 3.94 -4.83
N SER A 55 -12.00 4.27 -3.84
CA SER A 55 -12.16 5.65 -3.38
C SER A 55 -10.84 6.20 -2.80
N ALA A 56 -10.62 7.50 -2.95
CA ALA A 56 -9.44 8.19 -2.40
C ALA A 56 -9.26 7.93 -0.90
N MET A 57 -10.35 7.82 -0.13
CA MET A 57 -10.29 7.51 1.31
C MET A 57 -9.87 6.07 1.59
N THR A 58 -10.26 5.11 0.72
CA THR A 58 -9.79 3.73 0.83
C THR A 58 -8.28 3.66 0.58
N VAL A 59 -7.79 4.38 -0.43
CA VAL A 59 -6.35 4.46 -0.71
C VAL A 59 -5.61 5.11 0.45
N PHE A 60 -6.13 6.22 0.99
CA PHE A 60 -5.54 6.88 2.16
C PHE A 60 -5.44 5.95 3.38
N SER A 61 -6.50 5.22 3.71
CA SER A 61 -6.49 4.26 4.82
C SER A 61 -5.49 3.12 4.61
N LEU A 62 -5.35 2.61 3.38
CA LEU A 62 -4.35 1.59 3.04
C LEU A 62 -2.92 2.12 3.15
N VAL A 63 -2.68 3.36 2.70
CA VAL A 63 -1.37 4.01 2.85
C VAL A 63 -1.04 4.25 4.32
N LEU A 64 -2.02 4.70 5.13
CA LEU A 64 -1.81 4.90 6.56
C LEU A 64 -1.55 3.58 7.29
N LEU A 65 -2.26 2.51 6.92
CA LEU A 65 -2.05 1.17 7.48
C LEU A 65 -0.66 0.63 7.13
N THR A 66 -0.24 0.76 5.87
CA THR A 66 1.09 0.31 5.43
C THR A 66 2.20 1.14 6.09
N TYR A 67 2.02 2.45 6.24
CA TYR A 67 2.91 3.30 7.01
C TYR A 67 3.03 2.82 8.46
N PHE A 68 1.90 2.52 9.13
CA PHE A 68 1.91 1.96 10.48
C PHE A 68 2.74 0.67 10.56
N MET A 69 2.49 -0.30 9.67
CA MET A 69 3.19 -1.59 9.72
C MET A 69 4.70 -1.45 9.49
N VAL A 70 5.10 -0.57 8.55
CA VAL A 70 6.53 -0.35 8.27
C VAL A 70 7.21 0.32 9.46
N VAL A 71 6.61 1.38 9.99
CA VAL A 71 7.20 2.16 11.10
C VAL A 71 7.17 1.39 12.41
N SER A 72 6.18 0.51 12.63
CA SER A 72 6.16 -0.36 13.81
C SER A 72 7.22 -1.45 13.78
N GLY A 73 8.00 -1.57 12.70
CA GLY A 73 9.06 -2.56 12.58
C GLY A 73 8.56 -3.95 12.21
N PHE A 74 7.40 -4.08 11.54
CA PHE A 74 6.89 -5.39 11.10
C PHE A 74 7.90 -6.17 10.26
N VAL A 75 8.69 -5.48 9.43
CA VAL A 75 9.77 -6.10 8.64
C VAL A 75 10.86 -6.67 9.55
N TYR A 76 11.21 -5.96 10.63
CA TYR A 76 12.16 -6.46 11.63
C TYR A 76 11.57 -7.67 12.36
N ASP A 77 10.30 -7.61 12.72
CA ASP A 77 9.62 -8.70 13.44
C ASP A 77 9.59 -9.99 12.61
N VAL A 78 9.37 -9.91 11.30
CA VAL A 78 9.37 -11.08 10.40
C VAL A 78 10.77 -11.66 10.19
N ILE A 79 11.81 -10.82 10.14
CA ILE A 79 13.19 -11.29 9.87
C ILE A 79 13.84 -11.87 11.14
N VAL A 80 13.65 -11.19 12.27
CA VAL A 80 14.37 -11.48 13.52
C VAL A 80 13.54 -12.33 14.48
N GLU A 81 12.22 -12.38 14.30
CA GLU A 81 11.28 -13.09 15.17
C GLU A 81 11.55 -12.82 16.66
N PRO A 82 11.62 -11.53 17.09
CA PRO A 82 11.90 -11.19 18.48
C PRO A 82 10.74 -11.63 19.38
N PRO A 83 10.99 -11.86 20.69
CA PRO A 83 9.91 -12.14 21.62
C PRO A 83 8.97 -10.94 21.74
N GLY A 84 7.70 -11.22 22.01
CA GLY A 84 6.67 -10.17 22.08
C GLY A 84 6.88 -9.20 23.24
N ILE A 85 7.30 -9.70 24.40
CA ILE A 85 7.55 -8.94 25.63
C ILE A 85 8.78 -9.54 26.31
N GLY A 86 9.64 -8.68 26.89
CA GLY A 86 10.77 -9.11 27.70
C GLY A 86 10.39 -9.39 29.15
N SER A 87 11.33 -9.97 29.90
CA SER A 87 11.21 -10.08 31.34
C SER A 87 12.53 -9.75 32.01
N THR A 88 12.45 -9.13 33.18
CA THR A 88 13.60 -8.90 34.05
C THR A 88 13.31 -9.57 35.39
N GLN A 89 14.29 -10.27 35.94
CA GLN A 89 14.21 -10.74 37.31
C GLN A 89 14.72 -9.64 38.24
N ASP A 90 13.96 -9.38 39.30
CA ASP A 90 14.38 -8.52 40.38
C ASP A 90 15.47 -9.24 41.21
N PRO A 91 16.69 -8.68 41.32
CA PRO A 91 17.79 -9.34 42.04
C PRO A 91 17.51 -9.59 43.53
N ALA A 92 16.64 -8.78 44.16
CA ALA A 92 16.36 -8.89 45.59
C ALA A 92 15.23 -9.87 45.91
N THR A 93 14.23 -10.00 45.03
CA THR A 93 13.00 -10.76 45.30
C THR A 93 12.86 -12.00 44.43
N GLY A 94 13.66 -12.14 43.36
CA GLY A 94 13.52 -13.19 42.35
C GLY A 94 12.24 -13.07 41.51
N ALA A 95 11.41 -12.04 41.75
CA ALA A 95 10.17 -11.83 41.03
C ALA A 95 10.46 -11.44 39.56
N VAL A 96 9.77 -12.10 38.64
CA VAL A 96 9.83 -11.79 37.20
C VAL A 96 8.90 -10.62 36.90
N ARG A 97 9.45 -9.51 36.43
CA ARG A 97 8.68 -8.34 36.00
C ARG A 97 8.66 -8.26 34.47
N PRO A 98 7.50 -8.05 33.83
CA PRO A 98 7.43 -7.86 32.39
C PRO A 98 8.08 -6.54 32.00
N VAL A 99 8.84 -6.55 30.90
CA VAL A 99 9.52 -5.37 30.38
C VAL A 99 9.13 -5.18 28.92
N VAL A 100 8.58 -4.01 28.62
CA VAL A 100 7.99 -3.69 27.31
C VAL A 100 9.03 -3.16 26.34
N PHE A 101 10.07 -2.48 26.82
CA PHE A 101 11.14 -1.89 26.01
C PHE A 101 12.46 -2.57 26.31
N LEU A 102 13.27 -2.88 25.29
CA LEU A 102 14.61 -3.42 25.52
C LEU A 102 15.60 -2.27 25.79
N PRO A 103 16.05 -2.05 27.04
CA PRO A 103 16.89 -0.90 27.37
C PRO A 103 18.33 -1.13 26.91
N GLY A 104 18.99 -0.07 26.44
CA GLY A 104 20.43 -0.08 26.11
C GLY A 104 20.80 -0.75 24.79
N ARG A 105 19.88 -1.50 24.15
CA ARG A 105 20.08 -2.07 22.82
C ARG A 105 19.22 -1.37 21.79
N VAL A 106 19.82 -0.41 21.07
CA VAL A 106 19.12 0.42 20.08
C VAL A 106 18.67 -0.32 18.82
N ASN A 107 19.46 -1.32 18.38
CA ASN A 107 19.19 -2.07 17.14
C ASN A 107 18.24 -3.26 17.32
N GLY A 108 17.78 -3.52 18.55
CA GLY A 108 16.87 -4.62 18.84
C GLY A 108 15.59 -4.09 19.45
N GLN A 109 14.44 -4.65 19.09
CA GLN A 109 13.14 -4.28 19.64
C GLN A 109 12.34 -5.52 20.03
N TYR A 110 11.42 -5.35 20.97
CA TYR A 110 10.31 -6.28 21.15
C TYR A 110 9.15 -5.92 20.22
N ILE A 111 8.29 -6.89 19.87
CA ILE A 111 7.13 -6.65 18.97
C ILE A 111 6.24 -5.55 19.55
N ILE A 112 5.96 -5.60 20.85
CA ILE A 112 5.09 -4.60 21.51
C ILE A 112 5.72 -3.19 21.53
N GLU A 113 7.04 -3.11 21.58
CA GLU A 113 7.78 -1.85 21.55
C GLU A 113 7.67 -1.19 20.17
N GLY A 114 7.84 -1.97 19.10
CA GLY A 114 7.63 -1.53 17.73
C GLY A 114 6.18 -1.09 17.48
N LEU A 115 5.21 -1.93 17.85
CA LEU A 115 3.78 -1.62 17.67
C LEU A 115 3.33 -0.38 18.45
N SER A 116 3.78 -0.22 19.70
CA SER A 116 3.42 0.95 20.52
C SER A 116 4.03 2.25 20.00
N SER A 117 5.29 2.24 19.55
CA SER A 117 5.93 3.41 18.94
C SER A 117 5.29 3.78 17.59
N GLY A 118 5.01 2.78 16.74
CA GLY A 118 4.26 2.98 15.49
C GLY A 118 2.88 3.61 15.72
N PHE A 119 2.16 3.17 16.76
CA PHE A 119 0.85 3.72 17.11
C PHE A 119 0.95 5.20 17.51
N MET A 120 1.95 5.58 18.30
CA MET A 120 2.15 6.98 18.70
C MET A 120 2.43 7.89 17.51
N PHE A 121 3.19 7.43 16.51
CA PHE A 121 3.42 8.21 15.29
C PHE A 121 2.15 8.41 14.46
N VAL A 122 1.34 7.37 14.31
CA VAL A 122 0.05 7.47 13.61
C VAL A 122 -0.92 8.36 14.38
N LEU A 123 -0.98 8.24 15.70
CA LEU A 123 -1.79 9.11 16.56
C LEU A 123 -1.41 10.58 16.39
N GLY A 124 -0.10 10.89 16.38
CA GLY A 124 0.40 12.23 16.12
C GLY A 124 0.03 12.74 14.71
N GLY A 125 0.19 11.90 13.69
CA GLY A 125 -0.17 12.23 12.30
C GLY A 125 -1.67 12.49 12.12
N ILE A 126 -2.52 11.62 12.69
CA ILE A 126 -3.98 11.81 12.72
C ILE A 126 -4.32 13.10 13.47
N GLY A 127 -3.60 13.42 14.54
CA GLY A 127 -3.78 14.67 15.28
C GLY A 127 -3.64 15.93 14.41
N ILE A 128 -2.65 15.93 13.50
CA ILE A 128 -2.49 17.01 12.51
C ILE A 128 -3.65 17.04 11.51
N VAL A 129 -4.12 15.89 11.04
CA VAL A 129 -5.30 15.81 10.16
C VAL A 129 -6.57 16.33 10.86
N LEU A 130 -6.74 16.04 12.15
CA LEU A 130 -7.85 16.57 12.95
C LEU A 130 -7.77 18.10 13.08
N LEU A 131 -6.56 18.66 13.20
CA LEU A 131 -6.38 20.11 13.23
C LEU A 131 -6.76 20.77 11.91
N ASP A 132 -6.46 20.14 10.79
CA ASP A 132 -6.90 20.62 9.47
C ASP A 132 -8.43 20.59 9.35
N LEU A 133 -9.06 19.50 9.79
CA LEU A 133 -10.54 19.37 9.83
C LEU A 133 -11.21 20.39 10.75
N ALA A 134 -10.51 20.89 11.77
CA ALA A 134 -11.02 21.94 12.65
C ALA A 134 -11.15 23.31 11.95
N LEU A 135 -10.41 23.53 10.85
CA LEU A 135 -10.43 24.78 10.07
C LEU A 135 -11.58 24.83 9.05
N ASP A 136 -12.30 23.72 8.86
CA ASP A 136 -13.41 23.64 7.92
C ASP A 136 -14.52 24.66 8.27
N LYS A 137 -14.84 25.54 7.31
CA LYS A 137 -15.85 26.58 7.48
C LYS A 137 -17.25 26.00 7.54
N ASN A 138 -17.50 24.86 6.90
CA ASN A 138 -18.83 24.28 6.71
C ASN A 138 -19.38 23.54 7.95
N ARG A 139 -18.58 23.40 9.02
CA ARG A 139 -18.97 22.67 10.23
C ARG A 139 -19.50 23.58 11.34
N ALA A 140 -20.25 23.01 12.27
CA ALA A 140 -20.70 23.71 13.48
C ALA A 140 -19.51 24.08 14.38
N ARG A 141 -19.62 25.19 15.13
CA ARG A 141 -18.55 25.68 16.02
C ARG A 141 -18.11 24.64 17.06
N SER A 142 -19.05 23.90 17.64
CA SER A 142 -18.76 22.85 18.63
C SER A 142 -17.88 21.74 18.05
N VAL A 143 -18.17 21.30 16.83
CA VAL A 143 -17.43 20.23 16.13
C VAL A 143 -16.01 20.67 15.78
N LYS A 144 -15.83 21.94 15.39
CA LYS A 144 -14.49 22.50 15.15
C LYS A 144 -13.66 22.51 16.42
N VAL A 145 -14.25 22.97 17.52
CA VAL A 145 -13.59 22.99 18.82
C VAL A 145 -13.23 21.57 19.27
N SER A 146 -14.11 20.59 19.08
CA SER A 146 -13.78 19.20 19.42
C SER A 146 -12.63 18.63 18.59
N TYR A 147 -12.58 18.91 17.28
CA TYR A 147 -11.45 18.48 16.44
C TYR A 147 -10.15 19.19 16.81
N ALA A 148 -10.20 20.48 17.14
CA ALA A 148 -9.02 21.21 17.60
C ALA A 148 -8.48 20.65 18.93
N ILE A 149 -9.35 20.40 19.91
CA ILE A 149 -8.93 19.85 21.20
C ILE A 149 -8.38 18.43 21.04
N ALA A 150 -9.05 17.57 20.27
CA ALA A 150 -8.60 16.20 20.00
C ALA A 150 -7.29 16.18 19.20
N GLY A 151 -7.13 17.09 18.24
CA GLY A 151 -5.91 17.23 17.44
C GLY A 151 -4.71 17.70 18.26
N ILE A 152 -4.88 18.76 19.06
CA ILE A 152 -3.82 19.24 19.96
C ILE A 152 -3.45 18.16 20.98
N SER A 153 -4.43 17.53 21.62
CA SER A 153 -4.17 16.52 22.66
C SER A 153 -3.46 15.30 22.10
N SER A 154 -3.87 14.80 20.93
CA SER A 154 -3.21 13.65 20.28
C SER A 154 -1.76 13.95 19.89
N VAL A 155 -1.46 15.13 19.35
CA VAL A 155 -0.07 15.55 19.04
C VAL A 155 0.78 15.66 20.30
N VAL A 156 0.25 16.28 21.36
CA VAL A 156 0.97 16.43 22.65
C VAL A 156 1.24 15.06 23.28
N ILE A 157 0.24 14.18 23.32
CA ILE A 157 0.38 12.82 23.86
C ILE A 157 1.41 12.04 23.05
N ALA A 158 1.33 12.07 21.72
CA ALA A 158 2.27 11.41 20.84
C ALA A 158 3.71 11.89 21.07
N TYR A 159 3.91 13.21 21.19
CA TYR A 159 5.23 13.80 21.44
C TYR A 159 5.82 13.39 22.80
N VAL A 160 5.03 13.51 23.88
CA VAL A 160 5.47 13.16 25.23
C VAL A 160 5.78 11.66 25.33
N MET A 161 4.90 10.80 24.79
CA MET A 161 5.09 9.35 24.84
C MET A 161 6.28 8.90 24.00
N THR A 162 6.46 9.43 22.79
CA THR A 162 7.62 9.08 21.95
C THR A 162 8.93 9.52 22.60
N THR A 163 8.96 10.70 23.22
CA THR A 163 10.13 11.17 23.97
C THR A 163 10.43 10.26 25.17
N LEU A 164 9.39 9.81 25.86
CA LEU A 164 9.52 8.86 26.97
C LEU A 164 10.05 7.50 26.49
N PHE A 165 9.56 6.99 25.35
CA PHE A 165 10.05 5.74 24.76
C PHE A 165 11.55 5.83 24.43
N ILE A 166 12.00 6.93 23.84
CA ILE A 166 13.43 7.13 23.54
C ILE A 166 14.25 7.19 24.84
N ARG A 167 13.76 7.86 25.89
CA ARG A 167 14.47 7.92 27.19
C ARG A 167 14.55 6.59 27.90
N ILE A 168 13.56 5.71 27.74
CA ILE A 168 13.61 4.33 28.25
C ILE A 168 14.60 3.50 27.42
N LYS A 169 14.57 3.65 26.10
CA LYS A 169 15.45 2.94 25.17
C LYS A 169 16.93 3.31 25.37
N ILE A 170 17.20 4.60 25.50
CA ILE A 170 18.53 5.21 25.60
C ILE A 170 18.61 5.96 26.93
N PRO A 171 19.06 5.30 28.01
CA PRO A 171 19.24 5.95 29.30
C PRO A 171 20.22 7.13 29.18
N GLY A 172 19.82 8.31 29.63
CA GLY A 172 20.63 9.52 29.52
C GLY A 172 20.43 10.31 28.22
N TYR A 173 19.44 9.97 27.40
CA TYR A 173 19.05 10.78 26.23
C TYR A 173 18.68 12.22 26.63
N LEU A 174 19.44 13.19 26.12
CA LEU A 174 19.27 14.63 26.35
C LEU A 174 19.28 15.05 27.83
N ARG A 175 20.17 14.44 28.63
CA ARG A 175 20.55 14.96 29.95
C ARG A 175 21.56 16.09 29.84
#